data_AF-W2G0V1-F1
#
_entry.id   AF-W2G0V1-F1
#
_cell.length_a   1.000
_cell.length_b   1.000
_cell.length_c   1.000
_cell.angle_alpha   90.00
_cell.angle_beta   90.00
_cell.angle_gamma   90.00
#
_symmetry.space_group_name_H-M   'P 1'
#
loop_
_entity.id
_entity.type
_entity.pdbx_description
1 polymer ?
#
loop_
_entity_poly.entity_id
_entity_poly.type
_entity_poly.pdbx_seq_one_letter_code
_entity_poly.pdbx_strand_id
1 'polypeptide(L)'
;MARATGIPDIPEETRQAIALYLAEWSACGRIKRGAASAAAKRFGCCRQQASKFFKERLKDLPTAKRGRPSAQVDTTRIARRVARVFATPLRRRWTLRALAHSAYIQKTTLLRYMSKQFVKRVTVRVKPTLSAEHKRRRGKRRAIFVQQDNAGPHVVEYDPVVAAAGVRYGWTLKIRCQPPRSPDMSVLDFGFFNSIQSLQYQEATYTIDQPIATVDRAFKATTSTTLDHCFMTLQSVMETVIKHHGKNDYKF
;
A
#
# COMPACT_ATOMS: atom_id res chain seq x y z
N MET A 1 9.86 50.90 -47.60
CA MET A 1 11.10 50.27 -48.08
C MET A 1 10.76 48.90 -48.66
N ALA A 2 11.05 48.65 -49.93
CA ALA A 2 10.81 47.37 -50.58
C ALA A 2 11.61 46.25 -49.89
N ARG A 3 10.98 45.11 -49.59
CA ARG A 3 11.70 43.91 -49.12
C ARG A 3 12.52 43.39 -50.30
N ALA A 4 13.83 43.30 -50.14
CA ALA A 4 14.68 42.58 -51.08
C ALA A 4 14.17 41.13 -51.20
N THR A 5 13.66 40.77 -52.37
CA THR A 5 13.26 39.41 -52.72
C THR A 5 14.53 38.59 -52.88
N GLY A 6 14.77 37.69 -51.92
CA GLY A 6 15.94 36.82 -51.94
C GLY A 6 15.89 35.84 -53.12
N ILE A 7 17.06 35.38 -53.55
CA ILE A 7 17.20 34.34 -54.58
C ILE A 7 16.48 33.07 -54.07
N PRO A 8 15.60 32.44 -54.86
CA PRO A 8 14.78 31.32 -54.42
C PRO A 8 15.61 30.05 -54.14
N ASP A 9 16.65 29.79 -54.93
CA ASP A 9 17.53 28.62 -54.77
C ASP A 9 18.96 29.03 -54.44
N ILE A 10 19.28 29.05 -53.14
CA ILE A 10 20.63 29.22 -52.63
C ILE A 10 21.28 27.83 -52.52
N PRO A 11 22.43 27.57 -53.17
CA PRO A 11 23.16 26.30 -53.09
C PRO A 11 23.50 25.92 -51.64
N GLU A 12 23.55 24.61 -51.34
CA GLU A 12 23.77 24.10 -49.98
C GLU A 12 25.11 24.56 -49.39
N GLU A 13 26.17 24.65 -50.20
CA GLU A 13 27.46 25.20 -49.80
C GLU A 13 27.34 26.65 -49.29
N THR A 14 26.54 27.46 -49.98
CA THR A 14 26.26 28.85 -49.59
C THR A 14 25.44 28.91 -48.30
N ARG A 15 24.52 27.96 -48.07
CA ARG A 15 23.75 27.87 -46.81
C ARG A 15 24.68 27.53 -45.63
N GLN A 16 25.62 26.63 -45.84
CA GLN A 16 26.63 26.27 -44.84
C GLN A 16 27.57 27.44 -44.53
N ALA A 17 28.03 28.18 -45.55
CA ALA A 17 28.84 29.37 -45.38
C ALA A 17 28.12 30.49 -44.59
N ILE A 18 26.83 30.70 -44.87
CA ILE A 18 25.98 31.64 -44.10
C ILE A 18 25.87 31.20 -42.63
N ALA A 19 25.66 29.90 -42.38
CA ALA A 19 25.54 29.38 -41.03
C ALA A 19 26.84 29.50 -40.22
N LEU A 20 28.00 29.21 -40.82
CA LEU A 20 29.31 29.38 -40.20
C LEU A 20 29.61 30.85 -39.88
N TYR A 21 29.35 31.75 -40.84
CA TYR A 21 29.52 33.20 -40.62
C TYR A 21 28.63 33.72 -39.48
N LEU A 22 27.38 33.24 -39.39
CA LEU A 22 26.49 33.62 -38.29
C LEU A 22 26.88 32.98 -36.95
N ALA A 23 27.54 31.82 -36.96
CA ALA A 23 28.06 31.18 -35.75
C ALA A 23 29.16 32.00 -35.09
N GLU A 24 30.10 32.54 -35.88
CA GLU A 24 31.14 33.49 -35.41
C GLU A 24 30.54 34.74 -34.76
N TRP A 25 29.38 35.17 -35.24
CA TRP A 25 28.66 36.35 -34.77
C TRP A 25 27.55 36.02 -33.77
N SER A 26 27.56 34.80 -33.22
CA SER A 26 26.59 34.35 -32.23
C SER A 26 27.20 34.23 -30.84
N ALA A 27 26.38 34.39 -29.81
CA ALA A 27 26.72 34.06 -28.43
C ALA A 27 25.57 33.24 -27.83
N CYS A 28 25.88 32.09 -27.23
CA CYS A 28 24.90 31.18 -26.63
C CYS A 28 23.73 30.81 -27.58
N GLY A 29 24.03 30.53 -28.85
CA GLY A 29 23.02 30.16 -29.86
C GLY A 29 22.12 31.30 -30.34
N ARG A 30 22.46 32.56 -30.00
CA ARG A 30 21.74 33.75 -30.47
C ARG A 30 22.66 34.61 -31.33
N ILE A 31 22.18 34.95 -32.53
CA ILE A 31 22.85 35.88 -33.44
C ILE A 31 22.83 37.29 -32.82
N LYS A 32 23.97 37.99 -32.80
CA LYS A 32 24.03 39.39 -32.36
C LYS A 32 23.17 40.32 -33.23
N ARG A 33 22.71 41.43 -32.66
CA ARG A 33 21.87 42.42 -33.38
C ARG A 33 22.62 42.89 -34.62
N GLY A 34 21.95 42.83 -35.78
CA GLY A 34 22.52 43.25 -37.06
C GLY A 34 23.30 42.17 -37.83
N ALA A 35 23.70 41.05 -37.21
CA ALA A 35 24.51 40.05 -37.92
C ALA A 35 23.74 39.33 -39.04
N ALA A 36 22.43 39.09 -38.87
CA ALA A 36 21.58 38.56 -39.93
C ALA A 36 21.44 39.53 -41.13
N SER A 37 21.52 40.85 -40.86
CA SER A 37 21.53 41.86 -41.92
C SER A 37 22.91 41.96 -42.59
N ALA A 38 24.01 41.76 -41.84
CA ALA A 38 25.36 41.70 -42.39
C ALA A 38 25.57 40.46 -43.28
N ALA A 39 25.06 39.30 -42.84
CA ALA A 39 25.07 38.06 -43.62
C ALA A 39 24.23 38.21 -44.90
N ALA A 40 23.04 38.83 -44.80
CA ALA A 40 22.20 39.13 -45.95
C ALA A 40 22.94 39.97 -47.01
N LYS A 41 23.64 41.03 -46.58
CA LYS A 41 24.43 41.89 -47.47
C LYS A 41 25.62 41.15 -48.09
N ARG A 42 26.28 40.26 -47.33
CA ARG A 42 27.49 39.54 -47.76
C ARG A 42 27.20 38.39 -48.74
N PHE A 43 26.09 37.67 -48.54
CA PHE A 43 25.77 36.46 -49.30
C PHE A 43 24.58 36.65 -50.27
N GLY A 44 24.10 37.88 -50.47
CA GLY A 44 23.02 38.17 -51.42
C GLY A 44 21.68 37.50 -51.08
N CYS A 45 21.45 37.18 -49.79
CA CYS A 45 20.23 36.51 -49.33
C CYS A 45 19.35 37.43 -48.50
N CYS A 46 18.08 37.08 -48.29
CA CYS A 46 17.23 37.87 -47.41
C CYS A 46 17.56 37.59 -45.93
N ARG A 47 17.38 38.60 -45.06
CA ARG A 47 17.64 38.47 -43.61
C ARG A 47 16.92 37.27 -42.98
N GLN A 48 15.72 36.94 -43.47
CA GLN A 48 14.93 35.82 -42.98
C GLN A 48 15.53 34.47 -43.41
N GLN A 49 16.03 34.34 -44.65
CA GLN A 49 16.77 33.16 -45.13
C GLN A 49 18.03 32.93 -44.30
N ALA A 50 18.84 33.97 -44.06
CA ALA A 50 20.04 33.85 -43.23
C ALA A 50 19.72 33.37 -41.80
N SER A 51 18.65 33.91 -41.20
CA SER A 51 18.18 33.48 -39.88
C SER A 51 17.60 32.05 -39.87
N LYS A 52 16.98 31.63 -40.98
CA LYS A 52 16.41 30.29 -41.16
C LYS A 52 17.51 29.24 -41.22
N PHE A 53 18.53 29.43 -42.06
CA PHE A 53 19.65 28.48 -42.21
C PHE A 53 20.43 28.32 -40.89
N PHE A 54 20.66 29.42 -40.16
CA PHE A 54 21.28 29.35 -38.84
C PHE A 54 20.46 28.52 -37.85
N LYS A 55 19.12 28.72 -37.82
CA LYS A 55 18.23 27.94 -36.95
C LYS A 55 18.17 26.48 -37.34
N GLU A 56 18.11 26.18 -38.64
CA GLU A 56 18.10 24.80 -39.15
C GLU A 56 19.35 24.05 -38.70
N ARG A 57 20.52 24.69 -38.73
CA ARG A 57 21.76 24.06 -38.25
C ARG A 57 21.80 23.85 -36.73
N LEU A 58 21.08 24.66 -35.95
CA LEU A 58 20.99 24.56 -34.49
C LEU A 58 19.89 23.60 -33.99
N LYS A 59 19.00 23.09 -34.85
CA LYS A 59 17.89 22.21 -34.45
C LYS A 59 18.37 20.94 -33.75
N ASP A 60 19.51 20.39 -34.17
CA ASP A 60 20.05 19.13 -33.66
C ASP A 60 21.02 19.33 -32.48
N LEU A 61 21.30 20.59 -32.09
CA LEU A 61 22.19 20.89 -30.97
C LEU A 61 21.42 20.99 -29.64
N PRO A 62 21.98 20.47 -28.54
CA PRO A 62 21.36 20.56 -27.23
C PRO A 62 21.20 22.04 -26.81
N THR A 63 19.96 22.46 -26.59
CA THR A 63 19.67 23.80 -26.06
C THR A 63 19.93 23.83 -24.55
N ALA A 64 20.66 24.83 -24.09
CA ALA A 64 20.86 25.05 -22.67
C ALA A 64 19.52 25.36 -21.99
N LYS A 65 19.03 24.44 -21.14
CA LYS A 65 17.83 24.64 -20.31
C LYS A 65 18.06 25.85 -19.38
N ARG A 66 17.20 26.86 -19.47
CA ARG A 66 17.21 28.01 -18.54
C ARG A 66 16.30 27.74 -17.34
N GLY A 67 16.80 28.05 -16.15
CA GLY A 67 16.08 27.93 -14.88
C GLY A 67 16.98 27.33 -13.80
N ARG A 68 16.62 27.54 -12.53
CA ARG A 68 17.26 26.80 -11.43
C ARG A 68 17.05 25.31 -11.72
N PRO A 69 18.08 24.46 -11.64
CA PRO A 69 17.90 23.02 -11.72
C PRO A 69 16.77 22.63 -10.77
N SER A 70 15.86 21.74 -11.21
CA SER A 70 14.85 21.24 -10.28
C SER A 70 15.59 20.69 -9.07
N ALA A 71 15.06 20.93 -7.87
CA ALA A 71 15.64 20.38 -6.66
C ALA A 71 15.65 18.86 -6.83
N GLN A 72 16.80 18.29 -7.22
CA GLN A 72 16.91 16.87 -7.44
C GLN A 72 16.62 16.22 -6.10
N VAL A 73 15.57 15.41 -6.08
CA VAL A 73 15.27 14.57 -4.94
C VAL A 73 16.41 13.57 -4.86
N ASP A 74 17.30 13.75 -3.88
CA ASP A 74 18.38 12.82 -3.60
C ASP A 74 17.79 11.48 -3.14
N THR A 75 17.44 10.66 -4.13
CA THR A 75 16.78 9.35 -3.97
C THR A 75 17.66 8.42 -3.17
N THR A 76 18.98 8.48 -3.37
CA THR A 76 19.96 7.68 -2.63
C THR A 76 19.94 8.03 -1.13
N ARG A 77 19.90 9.31 -0.77
CA ARG A 77 19.79 9.75 0.63
C ARG A 77 18.45 9.40 1.25
N ILE A 78 17.36 9.48 0.49
CA ILE A 78 16.04 9.04 0.97
C ILE A 78 16.04 7.54 1.22
N ALA A 79 16.53 6.73 0.27
CA ALA A 79 16.60 5.27 0.40
C ALA A 79 17.42 4.84 1.64
N ARG A 80 18.62 5.42 1.85
CA ARG A 80 19.43 5.14 3.05
C ARG A 80 18.69 5.48 4.35
N ARG A 81 17.93 6.57 4.37
CA ARG A 81 17.14 6.96 5.55
C ARG A 81 15.96 6.03 5.78
N VAL A 82 15.25 5.65 4.72
CA VAL A 82 14.14 4.68 4.79
C VAL A 82 14.65 3.32 5.29
N ALA A 83 15.82 2.86 4.83
CA ALA A 83 16.47 1.64 5.34
C ALA A 83 16.71 1.69 6.86
N ARG A 84 17.14 2.83 7.42
CA ARG A 84 17.30 3.00 8.88
C ARG A 84 15.97 2.93 9.64
N VAL A 85 14.88 3.43 9.05
CA VAL A 85 13.53 3.25 9.61
C VAL A 85 13.17 1.76 9.66
N PHE A 86 13.44 1.00 8.61
CA PHE A 86 13.20 -0.45 8.55
C PHE A 86 14.15 -1.29 9.41
N ALA A 87 15.35 -0.81 9.74
CA ALA A 87 16.28 -1.48 10.65
C ALA A 87 15.98 -1.23 12.14
N THR A 88 15.31 -0.13 12.48
CA THR A 88 15.01 0.23 13.88
C THR A 88 14.06 -0.80 14.52
N PRO A 89 14.29 -1.38 15.70
CA PRO A 89 13.36 -2.36 16.28
C PRO A 89 11.93 -1.81 16.46
N LEU A 90 10.90 -2.65 16.23
CA LEU A 90 9.48 -2.23 16.27
C LEU A 90 9.10 -1.49 17.56
N ARG A 91 9.61 -1.92 18.72
CA ARG A 91 9.38 -1.28 20.02
C ARG A 91 9.80 0.20 20.05
N ARG A 92 10.80 0.60 19.26
CA ARG A 92 11.28 1.97 19.17
C ARG A 92 10.63 2.79 18.05
N ARG A 93 9.74 2.20 17.25
CA ARG A 93 8.97 2.91 16.20
C ARG A 93 7.63 3.47 16.69
N TRP A 94 7.34 3.35 17.98
CA TRP A 94 6.00 3.59 18.54
C TRP A 94 5.55 5.05 18.49
N THR A 95 6.48 5.97 18.77
CA THR A 95 6.24 7.40 18.65
C THR A 95 7.19 7.99 17.62
N LEU A 96 6.76 9.08 16.96
CA LEU A 96 7.62 9.75 15.98
C LEU A 96 8.91 10.27 16.60
N ARG A 97 8.89 10.65 17.89
CA ARG A 97 10.08 11.08 18.64
C ARG A 97 11.04 9.90 18.87
N ALA A 98 10.53 8.76 19.33
CA ALA A 98 11.35 7.57 19.57
C ALA A 98 11.98 7.05 18.26
N LEU A 99 11.20 7.05 17.17
CA LEU A 99 11.67 6.67 15.84
C LEU A 99 12.74 7.65 15.34
N ALA A 100 12.51 8.96 15.48
CA ALA A 100 13.46 9.99 15.07
C ALA A 100 14.82 9.82 15.74
N HIS A 101 14.81 9.61 17.07
CA HIS A 101 16.03 9.41 17.85
C HIS A 101 16.73 8.10 17.46
N SER A 102 15.99 7.00 17.34
CA SER A 102 16.57 5.68 17.08
C SER A 102 17.08 5.49 15.64
N ALA A 103 16.39 6.08 14.65
CA ALA A 103 16.78 5.99 13.24
C ALA A 103 17.80 7.08 12.83
N TYR A 104 18.16 7.99 13.73
CA TYR A 104 18.98 9.17 13.47
C TYR A 104 18.45 10.01 12.29
N ILE A 105 17.15 10.32 12.35
CA ILE A 105 16.44 11.14 11.35
C ILE A 105 15.61 12.19 12.10
N GLN A 106 15.72 13.45 11.69
CA GLN A 106 14.92 14.52 12.28
C GLN A 106 13.41 14.24 12.14
N LYS A 107 12.67 14.52 13.22
CA LYS A 107 11.21 14.32 13.29
C LYS A 107 10.46 14.96 12.10
N THR A 108 10.86 16.17 11.72
CA THR A 108 10.29 16.91 10.57
C THR A 108 10.52 16.21 9.24
N THR A 109 11.69 15.58 9.07
CA THR A 109 12.00 14.79 7.87
C THR A 109 11.12 13.54 7.79
N LEU A 110 10.92 12.85 8.92
CA LEU A 110 10.00 11.70 8.98
C LEU A 110 8.56 12.10 8.64
N LEU A 111 8.06 13.22 9.19
CA LEU A 111 6.74 13.76 8.83
C LEU A 111 6.61 14.00 7.32
N ARG A 112 7.64 14.60 6.71
CA ARG A 112 7.68 14.81 5.25
C ARG A 112 7.72 13.50 4.46
N TYR A 113 8.40 12.48 4.97
CA TYR A 113 8.40 11.15 4.34
C TYR A 113 7.05 10.46 4.43
N MET A 114 6.30 10.68 5.51
CA MET A 114 4.93 10.19 5.64
C MET A 114 3.97 10.92 4.71
N SER A 115 4.06 12.25 4.61
CA SER A 115 3.20 13.03 3.70
C SER A 115 3.45 12.70 2.23
N LYS A 116 4.71 12.43 1.87
CA LYS A 116 5.10 11.98 0.53
C LYS A 116 4.99 10.45 0.31
N GLN A 117 4.41 9.71 1.25
CA GLN A 117 4.20 8.26 1.17
C GLN A 117 5.48 7.41 0.99
N PHE A 118 6.66 7.93 1.35
CA PHE A 118 7.90 7.13 1.41
C PHE A 118 7.91 6.17 2.61
N VAL A 119 7.16 6.49 3.67
CA VAL A 119 6.99 5.65 4.86
C VAL A 119 5.54 5.75 5.30
N LYS A 120 4.82 4.63 5.36
CA LYS A 120 3.43 4.59 5.83
C LYS A 120 3.36 4.25 7.32
N ARG A 121 2.53 4.97 8.07
CA ARG A 121 2.19 4.58 9.45
C ARG A 121 1.20 3.41 9.39
N VAL A 122 1.60 2.28 9.96
CA VAL A 122 0.69 1.16 10.19
C VAL A 122 0.36 1.14 11.68
N THR A 123 -0.92 1.32 12.02
CA THR A 123 -1.43 1.31 13.40
C THR A 123 -1.78 -0.09 13.90
N VAL A 124 -1.78 -1.09 13.02
CA VAL A 124 -2.08 -2.47 13.38
C VAL A 124 -0.98 -2.98 14.31
N ARG A 125 -1.39 -3.35 15.53
CA ARG A 125 -0.56 -4.10 16.46
C ARG A 125 -0.37 -5.48 15.83
N VAL A 126 0.63 -5.63 14.96
CA VAL A 126 1.06 -6.95 14.47
C VAL A 126 1.50 -7.70 15.71
N LYS A 127 0.59 -8.49 16.27
CA LYS A 127 0.91 -9.42 17.34
C LYS A 127 1.92 -10.36 16.69
N PRO A 128 3.18 -10.41 17.15
CA PRO A 128 4.13 -11.35 16.59
C PRO A 128 3.49 -12.74 16.63
N THR A 129 3.60 -13.47 15.52
CA THR A 129 3.02 -14.80 15.39
C THR A 129 3.47 -15.63 16.59
N LEU A 130 2.51 -15.96 17.46
CA LEU A 130 2.81 -16.69 18.68
C LEU A 130 3.37 -18.06 18.28
N SER A 131 4.60 -18.36 18.72
CA SER A 131 5.15 -19.71 18.57
C SER A 131 4.23 -20.74 19.22
N ALA A 132 4.28 -21.99 18.78
CA ALA A 132 3.51 -23.08 19.38
C ALA A 132 3.75 -23.18 20.90
N GLU A 133 4.98 -22.93 21.34
CA GLU A 133 5.33 -22.87 22.75
C GLU A 133 4.70 -21.68 23.48
N HIS A 134 4.69 -20.49 22.88
CA HIS A 134 4.01 -19.32 23.44
C HIS A 134 2.50 -19.55 23.56
N LYS A 135 1.87 -20.20 22.57
CA LYS A 135 0.46 -20.59 22.61
C LYS A 135 0.20 -21.59 23.74
N ARG A 136 1.03 -22.64 23.85
CA ARG A 136 0.95 -23.65 24.92
C ARG A 136 1.12 -23.06 26.31
N ARG A 137 2.14 -22.21 26.51
CA ARG A 137 2.42 -21.55 27.82
C ARG A 137 1.32 -20.56 28.20
N ARG A 138 0.73 -19.84 27.23
CA ARG A 138 -0.40 -18.92 27.48
C ARG A 138 -1.71 -19.67 27.74
N GLY A 139 -1.96 -20.78 27.04
CA GLY A 139 -3.13 -21.64 27.25
C GLY A 139 -3.12 -22.32 28.63
N LYS A 140 -1.96 -22.81 29.09
CA LYS A 140 -1.83 -23.45 30.42
C LYS A 140 -2.05 -22.50 31.61
N ARG A 141 -1.98 -21.18 31.42
CA ARG A 141 -2.14 -20.16 32.49
C ARG A 141 -3.45 -19.37 32.40
N ARG A 142 -4.30 -19.65 31.42
CA ARG A 142 -5.53 -18.87 31.18
C ARG A 142 -6.72 -19.81 31.13
N ALA A 143 -7.82 -19.35 31.73
CA ALA A 143 -9.09 -20.05 31.57
C ALA A 143 -9.47 -20.08 30.08
N ILE A 144 -9.86 -21.25 29.60
CA ILE A 144 -10.48 -21.44 28.30
C ILE A 144 -11.97 -21.28 28.50
N PHE A 145 -12.55 -20.34 27.76
CA PHE A 145 -13.99 -20.17 27.72
C PHE A 145 -14.55 -20.97 26.57
N VAL A 146 -15.45 -21.90 26.88
CA VAL A 146 -16.21 -22.65 25.89
C VAL A 146 -17.57 -21.99 25.81
N GLN A 147 -17.86 -21.41 24.66
CA GLN A 147 -19.15 -20.80 24.38
C GLN A 147 -20.06 -21.85 23.74
N GLN A 148 -21.32 -21.91 24.18
CA GLN A 148 -22.38 -22.76 23.62
C GLN A 148 -23.73 -22.03 23.68
N ASP A 149 -24.69 -22.47 22.90
CA ASP A 149 -26.09 -22.04 23.00
C ASP A 149 -26.82 -22.81 24.13
N ASN A 150 -28.06 -22.42 24.40
CA ASN A 150 -28.86 -22.94 25.52
C ASN A 150 -29.76 -24.12 25.12
N ALA A 151 -29.32 -24.96 24.19
CA ALA A 151 -30.07 -26.16 23.81
C ALA A 151 -30.18 -27.14 25.00
N GLY A 152 -31.30 -27.87 25.09
CA GLY A 152 -31.58 -28.79 26.21
C GLY A 152 -30.50 -29.83 26.58
N PRO A 153 -29.69 -30.38 25.65
CA PRO A 153 -28.62 -31.31 26.01
C PRO A 153 -27.33 -30.60 26.49
N HIS A 154 -27.28 -29.27 26.53
CA HIS A 154 -26.07 -28.53 26.83
C HIS A 154 -25.84 -28.33 28.32
N VAL A 155 -24.55 -28.21 28.66
CA VAL A 155 -24.08 -28.25 30.04
C VAL A 155 -24.34 -26.91 30.74
N VAL A 156 -24.64 -26.89 32.04
CA VAL A 156 -24.76 -25.62 32.77
C VAL A 156 -23.41 -24.89 32.87
N GLU A 157 -23.43 -23.57 33.07
CA GLU A 157 -22.19 -22.75 33.11
C GLU A 157 -21.14 -23.22 34.15
N TYR A 158 -21.60 -23.82 35.25
CA TYR A 158 -20.78 -24.30 36.36
C TYR A 158 -20.91 -25.81 36.55
N ASP A 159 -20.72 -26.57 35.48
CA ASP A 159 -20.74 -28.02 35.56
C ASP A 159 -19.47 -28.59 36.21
N PRO A 160 -19.59 -29.33 37.33
CA PRO A 160 -18.44 -29.86 38.05
C PRO A 160 -17.71 -30.98 37.27
N VAL A 161 -18.42 -31.72 36.41
CA VAL A 161 -17.83 -32.78 35.56
C VAL A 161 -16.94 -32.16 34.49
N VAL A 162 -17.40 -31.09 33.83
CA VAL A 162 -16.60 -30.35 32.84
C VAL A 162 -15.39 -29.68 33.50
N ALA A 163 -15.58 -29.06 34.67
CA ALA A 163 -14.48 -28.46 35.42
C ALA A 163 -13.43 -29.50 35.81
N ALA A 164 -13.84 -30.65 36.35
CA ALA A 164 -12.95 -31.74 36.71
C ALA A 164 -12.22 -32.34 35.50
N ALA A 165 -12.91 -32.52 34.38
CA ALA A 165 -12.31 -32.98 33.12
C ALA A 165 -11.24 -32.00 32.62
N GLY A 166 -11.51 -30.70 32.67
CA GLY A 166 -10.53 -29.67 32.36
C GLY A 166 -9.26 -29.82 33.20
N VAL A 167 -9.41 -29.89 34.53
CA VAL A 167 -8.29 -30.00 35.48
C VAL A 167 -7.46 -31.26 35.23
N ARG A 168 -8.10 -32.40 34.94
CA ARG A 168 -7.43 -33.66 34.60
C ARG A 168 -6.44 -33.52 33.45
N TYR A 169 -6.76 -32.69 32.45
CA TYR A 169 -5.90 -32.44 31.30
C TYR A 169 -5.05 -31.16 31.42
N GLY A 170 -5.02 -30.53 32.61
CA GLY A 170 -4.23 -29.33 32.87
C GLY A 170 -4.83 -28.05 32.33
N TRP A 171 -6.15 -28.00 32.14
CA TRP A 171 -6.90 -26.84 31.66
C TRP A 171 -7.85 -26.31 32.72
N THR A 172 -8.04 -24.99 32.74
CA THR A 172 -9.14 -24.36 33.48
C THR A 172 -10.25 -24.05 32.48
N LEU A 173 -11.26 -24.93 32.37
CA LEU A 173 -12.39 -24.72 31.47
C LEU A 173 -13.49 -23.93 32.18
N LYS A 174 -14.13 -23.01 31.45
CA LYS A 174 -15.32 -22.27 31.90
C LYS A 174 -16.35 -22.27 30.78
N ILE A 175 -17.56 -22.73 31.08
CA ILE A 175 -18.67 -22.67 30.13
C ILE A 175 -19.28 -21.27 30.14
N ARG A 176 -19.69 -20.80 28.97
CA ARG A 176 -20.44 -19.56 28.78
C ARG A 176 -21.64 -19.82 27.90
N CYS A 177 -22.80 -19.60 28.46
CA CYS A 177 -24.07 -19.71 27.77
C CYS A 177 -24.35 -18.41 26.99
N GLN A 178 -24.84 -18.55 25.77
CA GLN A 178 -25.28 -17.39 24.98
C GLN A 178 -26.60 -16.82 25.50
N PRO A 179 -26.92 -15.55 25.21
CA PRO A 179 -28.26 -15.02 25.43
C PRO A 179 -29.32 -15.86 24.69
N PRO A 180 -30.54 -16.03 25.25
CA PRO A 180 -31.61 -16.76 24.57
C PRO A 180 -31.95 -16.14 23.20
N ARG A 181 -32.15 -17.00 22.19
CA ARG A 181 -32.55 -16.61 20.81
C ARG A 181 -31.57 -15.68 20.09
N SER A 182 -30.27 -15.85 20.34
CA SER A 182 -29.22 -15.03 19.72
C SER A 182 -28.22 -15.87 18.89
N PRO A 183 -28.64 -16.46 17.76
CA PRO A 183 -27.74 -17.23 16.89
C PRO A 183 -26.61 -16.36 16.31
N ASP A 184 -26.83 -15.05 16.20
CA ASP A 184 -25.86 -14.01 15.86
C ASP A 184 -24.73 -13.84 16.89
N MET A 185 -24.88 -14.41 18.09
CA MET A 185 -23.89 -14.35 19.17
C MET A 185 -22.98 -15.58 19.24
N SER A 186 -23.14 -16.51 18.31
CA SER A 186 -22.37 -17.75 18.21
C SER A 186 -21.33 -17.66 17.12
N VAL A 187 -20.04 -17.81 17.45
CA VAL A 187 -18.99 -17.84 16.40
C VAL A 187 -19.17 -19.02 15.44
N LEU A 188 -19.76 -20.11 15.94
CA LEU A 188 -20.01 -21.32 15.17
C LEU A 188 -21.12 -21.09 14.16
N ASP A 189 -22.29 -20.63 14.60
CA ASP A 189 -23.46 -20.43 13.73
C ASP A 189 -23.30 -19.22 12.82
N PHE A 190 -22.79 -18.11 13.35
CA PHE A 190 -22.66 -16.87 12.58
C PHE A 190 -21.57 -16.95 11.51
N GLY A 191 -20.40 -17.51 11.84
CA GLY A 191 -19.21 -17.41 10.99
C GLY A 191 -18.72 -18.75 10.48
N PHE A 192 -18.40 -19.67 11.39
CA PHE A 192 -17.62 -20.85 11.06
C PHE A 192 -18.40 -21.87 10.22
N PHE A 193 -19.64 -22.21 10.60
CA PHE A 193 -20.47 -23.12 9.83
C PHE A 193 -20.80 -22.56 8.45
N ASN A 194 -21.12 -21.27 8.35
CA ASN A 194 -21.30 -20.60 7.06
C ASN A 194 -20.05 -20.72 6.17
N SER A 195 -18.85 -20.58 6.75
CA SER A 195 -17.59 -20.73 5.99
C SER A 195 -17.38 -22.15 5.46
N ILE A 196 -17.61 -23.18 6.28
CA ILE A 196 -17.46 -24.58 5.89
C ILE A 196 -18.54 -24.98 4.89
N GLN A 197 -19.79 -24.55 5.12
CA GLN A 197 -20.91 -24.85 4.25
C GLN A 197 -20.72 -24.24 2.86
N SER A 198 -20.12 -23.04 2.77
CA SER A 198 -19.77 -22.43 1.47
C SER A 198 -18.77 -23.26 0.65
N LEU A 199 -17.89 -24.03 1.32
CA LEU A 199 -16.96 -24.95 0.66
C LEU A 199 -17.66 -26.26 0.32
N GLN A 200 -18.50 -26.76 1.23
CA GLN A 200 -19.28 -27.97 1.01
C GLN A 200 -20.23 -27.85 -0.19
N TYR A 201 -20.85 -26.67 -0.41
CA TYR A 201 -21.70 -26.43 -1.58
C TYR A 201 -20.97 -26.42 -2.93
N GLN A 202 -19.64 -26.41 -2.94
CA GLN A 202 -18.86 -26.49 -4.19
C GLN A 202 -18.69 -27.92 -4.67
N GLU A 203 -19.02 -28.92 -3.85
CA GLU A 203 -18.93 -30.33 -4.19
C GLU A 203 -20.33 -30.95 -4.29
N ALA A 204 -20.61 -31.63 -5.39
CA ALA A 204 -21.86 -32.36 -5.54
C ALA A 204 -21.81 -33.69 -4.75
N THR A 205 -22.81 -33.91 -3.91
CA THR A 205 -22.93 -35.11 -3.08
C THR A 205 -24.21 -35.86 -3.41
N TYR A 206 -24.11 -37.17 -3.64
CA TYR A 206 -25.17 -38.06 -4.09
C TYR A 206 -25.43 -39.25 -3.14
N THR A 207 -24.60 -39.42 -2.10
CA THR A 207 -24.76 -40.45 -1.05
C THR A 207 -24.57 -39.84 0.33
N ILE A 208 -24.93 -40.57 1.40
CA ILE A 208 -24.82 -40.08 2.79
C ILE A 208 -23.36 -39.93 3.25
N ASP A 209 -22.46 -40.77 2.74
CA ASP A 209 -21.04 -40.73 3.14
C ASP A 209 -20.28 -39.54 2.52
N GLN A 210 -20.75 -39.06 1.37
CA GLN A 210 -20.09 -37.98 0.63
C GLN A 210 -20.13 -36.63 1.37
N PRO A 211 -21.27 -36.17 1.95
CA PRO A 211 -21.33 -34.99 2.80
C PRO A 211 -20.35 -35.03 3.98
N ILE A 212 -20.20 -36.18 4.64
CA ILE A 212 -19.26 -36.35 5.76
C ILE A 212 -17.83 -36.09 5.28
N ALA A 213 -17.44 -36.73 4.17
CA ALA A 213 -16.11 -36.57 3.59
C ALA A 213 -15.86 -35.14 3.09
N THR A 214 -16.87 -34.49 2.50
CA THR A 214 -16.78 -33.09 2.03
C THR A 214 -16.64 -32.12 3.21
N VAL A 215 -17.39 -32.30 4.30
CA VAL A 215 -17.27 -31.48 5.51
C VAL A 215 -15.89 -31.65 6.15
N ASP A 216 -15.37 -32.89 6.24
CA ASP A 216 -14.02 -33.15 6.75
C ASP A 216 -12.93 -32.44 5.90
N ARG A 217 -13.05 -32.48 4.57
CA ARG A 217 -12.17 -31.73 3.66
C ARG A 217 -12.27 -30.22 3.90
N ALA A 218 -13.48 -29.67 3.97
CA ALA A 218 -13.71 -28.25 4.22
C ALA A 218 -13.16 -27.80 5.59
N PHE A 219 -13.31 -28.64 6.62
CA PHE A 219 -12.71 -28.40 7.93
C PHE A 219 -11.18 -28.35 7.85
N LYS A 220 -10.56 -29.35 7.20
CA LYS A 220 -9.09 -29.40 7.01
C LYS A 220 -8.56 -28.25 6.16
N ALA A 221 -9.34 -27.77 5.20
CA ALA A 221 -9.02 -26.61 4.39
C ALA A 221 -9.15 -25.27 5.15
N THR A 222 -9.85 -25.26 6.29
CA THR A 222 -10.05 -24.04 7.06
C THR A 222 -8.76 -23.57 7.72
N THR A 223 -8.39 -22.32 7.45
CA THR A 223 -7.15 -21.74 7.96
C THR A 223 -7.36 -21.01 9.29
N SER A 224 -6.27 -20.81 10.05
CA SER A 224 -6.33 -19.93 11.23
C SER A 224 -6.76 -18.51 10.89
N THR A 225 -6.46 -18.03 9.68
CA THR A 225 -6.87 -16.70 9.19
C THR A 225 -8.38 -16.63 9.03
N THR A 226 -9.00 -17.67 8.47
CA THR A 226 -10.47 -17.77 8.34
C THR A 226 -11.13 -17.73 9.72
N LEU A 227 -10.61 -18.51 10.68
CA LEU A 227 -11.10 -18.51 12.05
C LEU A 227 -10.95 -17.13 12.71
N ASP A 228 -9.78 -16.49 12.57
CA ASP A 228 -9.54 -15.15 13.10
C ASP A 228 -10.55 -14.14 12.51
N HIS A 229 -10.86 -14.22 11.21
CA HIS A 229 -11.89 -13.39 10.60
C HIS A 229 -13.28 -13.65 11.20
N CYS A 230 -13.70 -14.91 11.39
CA CYS A 230 -14.97 -15.22 12.05
C CYS A 230 -15.08 -14.58 13.43
N PHE A 231 -14.01 -14.66 14.25
CA PHE A 231 -13.98 -14.04 15.57
C PHE A 231 -14.01 -12.51 15.51
N MET A 232 -13.29 -11.88 14.57
CA MET A 232 -13.32 -10.42 14.41
C MET A 232 -14.69 -9.94 13.95
N THR A 233 -15.34 -10.64 13.02
CA THR A 233 -16.68 -10.30 12.58
C THR A 233 -17.69 -10.43 13.73
N LEU A 234 -17.64 -11.53 14.50
CA LEU A 234 -18.50 -11.68 15.69
C LEU A 234 -18.31 -10.52 16.68
N GLN A 235 -17.08 -10.07 16.91
CA GLN A 235 -16.84 -8.90 17.76
C GLN A 235 -17.52 -7.64 17.21
N SER A 236 -17.45 -7.40 15.90
CA SER A 236 -18.17 -6.29 15.25
C SER A 236 -19.69 -6.43 15.36
N VAL A 237 -20.23 -7.66 15.33
CA VAL A 237 -21.65 -7.92 15.58
C VAL A 237 -22.02 -7.50 17.00
N MET A 238 -21.27 -7.99 18.00
CA MET A 238 -21.51 -7.65 19.40
C MET A 238 -21.46 -6.14 19.65
N GLU A 239 -20.50 -5.43 19.05
CA GLU A 239 -20.43 -3.96 19.14
C GLU A 239 -21.67 -3.29 18.53
N THR A 240 -22.19 -3.82 17.43
CA THR A 240 -23.40 -3.31 16.77
C THR A 240 -24.63 -3.55 17.63
N VAL A 241 -24.77 -4.75 18.21
CA VAL A 241 -25.87 -5.07 19.14
C VAL A 241 -25.87 -4.15 20.35
N ILE A 242 -24.69 -3.84 20.90
CA ILE A 242 -24.56 -2.87 22.00
C ILE A 242 -25.05 -1.47 21.56
N LYS A 243 -24.64 -0.99 20.37
CA LYS A 243 -25.10 0.30 19.82
C LYS A 243 -26.60 0.34 19.59
N HIS A 244 -27.21 -0.79 19.27
CA HIS A 244 -28.65 -0.95 19.05
C HIS A 244 -29.41 -1.37 20.32
N HIS A 245 -28.77 -1.26 21.50
CA HIS A 245 -29.39 -1.57 22.80
C HIS A 245 -29.97 -2.99 22.90
N GLY A 246 -29.31 -3.98 22.29
CA GLY A 246 -29.72 -5.38 22.34
C GLY A 246 -30.83 -5.77 21.35
N LYS A 247 -31.22 -4.87 20.43
CA LYS A 247 -32.19 -5.18 19.36
C LYS A 247 -31.52 -5.90 18.19
N ASN A 248 -32.34 -6.60 17.40
CA ASN A 248 -31.93 -7.30 16.17
C ASN A 248 -32.22 -6.47 14.89
N ASP A 249 -32.43 -5.16 15.02
CA ASP A 249 -32.78 -4.25 13.91
C ASP A 249 -31.54 -3.64 13.22
N TYR A 250 -30.36 -4.16 13.52
CA TYR A 250 -29.12 -3.74 12.92
C TYR A 250 -28.92 -4.37 11.54
N LYS A 251 -28.34 -3.61 10.61
CA LYS A 251 -27.97 -4.11 9.28
C LYS A 251 -26.48 -4.44 9.26
N PHE A 252 -26.17 -5.65 8.80
CA PHE A 252 -24.80 -6.09 8.51
C PHE A 252 -24.45 -5.86 7.04
#